data_AF-A0AAW3DC02-F1
#
_entry.id   AF-A0AAW3DC02-F1
#
_cell.length_a   1.000
_cell.length_b   1.000
_cell.length_c   1.000
_cell.angle_alpha   90.00
_cell.angle_beta   90.00
_cell.angle_gamma   90.00
#
_symmetry.space_group_name_H-M   'P 1'
#
loop_
_entity.id
_entity.type
_entity.pdbx_description
1 polymer ?
#
loop_
_entity_poly.entity_id
_entity_poly.type
_entity_poly.pdbx_seq_one_letter_code
_entity_poly.pdbx_strand_id
1 'polypeptide(L)'
;MQRLHNFCGKNSLIPKDKNYIQAKWSFEKATQSVGIKNVHGFRHKYAQNRYQGLTQMQCPKAGGKTSRELTPEQKQKDYEARMIISQELGHGREEITVQYLGR
;
A
#
# COMPACT_ATOMS: atom_id res chain seq x y z
N MET A 1 1.51 9.86 20.06
CA MET A 1 0.56 8.72 20.26
C MET A 1 -0.53 9.01 21.27
N GLN A 2 -0.23 9.53 22.48
CA GLN A 2 -1.25 9.81 23.53
C GLN A 2 -2.47 10.62 23.03
N ARG A 3 -2.23 11.71 22.29
CA ARG A 3 -3.28 12.58 21.75
C ARG A 3 -4.25 11.85 20.81
N LEU A 4 -3.73 10.98 19.95
CA LEU A 4 -4.55 10.18 19.03
C LEU A 4 -5.38 9.15 19.79
N HIS A 5 -4.79 8.50 20.79
CA HIS A 5 -5.52 7.53 21.62
C HIS A 5 -6.65 8.17 22.44
N ASN A 6 -6.47 9.40 22.89
CA ASN A 6 -7.54 10.12 23.60
C ASN A 6 -8.75 10.37 22.68
N PHE A 7 -8.50 10.67 21.40
CA PHE A 7 -9.52 10.99 20.41
C PHE A 7 -10.20 9.75 19.80
N CYS A 8 -9.42 8.76 19.35
CA CYS A 8 -9.95 7.57 18.64
C CYS A 8 -10.09 6.32 19.53
N GLY A 9 -9.54 6.34 20.74
CA GLY A 9 -9.34 5.12 21.54
C GLY A 9 -8.08 4.36 21.13
N LYS A 10 -7.92 3.15 21.67
CA LYS A 10 -6.71 2.31 21.45
C LYS A 10 -6.83 1.34 20.26
N ASN A 11 -8.00 1.30 19.62
CA ASN A 11 -8.30 0.35 18.54
C ASN A 11 -8.04 1.00 17.18
N SER A 12 -9.08 1.17 16.37
CA SER A 12 -8.97 1.86 15.09
C SER A 12 -8.71 3.35 15.30
N LEU A 13 -8.03 3.99 14.35
CA LEU A 13 -7.84 5.45 14.32
C LEU A 13 -9.13 6.19 13.89
N ILE A 14 -10.29 5.66 14.26
CA ILE A 14 -11.61 6.22 13.96
C ILE A 14 -12.11 6.94 15.22
N PRO A 15 -12.66 8.15 15.11
CA PRO A 15 -13.26 8.86 16.24
C PRO A 15 -14.31 8.01 16.97
N LYS A 16 -14.37 8.11 18.31
CA LYS A 16 -15.26 7.29 19.15
C LYS A 16 -16.74 7.42 18.82
N ASP A 17 -17.15 8.54 18.24
CA ASP A 17 -18.53 8.87 17.84
C ASP A 17 -18.88 8.36 16.43
N LYS A 18 -17.94 7.71 15.72
CA LYS A 18 -18.16 7.20 14.36
C LYS A 18 -17.93 5.71 14.27
N ASN A 19 -18.78 5.04 13.50
CA ASN A 19 -18.50 3.69 13.03
C ASN A 19 -17.63 3.70 11.76
N TYR A 20 -17.17 2.51 11.35
CA TYR A 20 -16.33 2.32 10.17
C TYR A 20 -16.91 2.93 8.89
N ILE A 21 -18.20 2.72 8.64
CA ILE A 21 -18.87 3.19 7.42
C ILE A 21 -18.91 4.72 7.39
N GLN A 22 -19.28 5.35 8.50
CA GLN A 22 -19.31 6.82 8.63
C GLN A 22 -17.92 7.44 8.46
N ALA A 23 -16.89 6.82 9.02
CA ALA A 23 -15.51 7.27 8.87
C ALA A 23 -15.04 7.15 7.41
N LYS A 24 -15.32 6.01 6.77
CA LYS A 24 -15.01 5.76 5.36
C LYS A 24 -15.68 6.80 4.44
N TRP A 25 -16.98 7.05 4.62
CA TRP A 25 -17.69 8.05 3.82
C TRP A 25 -17.18 9.47 4.06
N SER A 26 -16.85 9.82 5.30
CA SER A 26 -16.25 11.13 5.61
C SER A 26 -14.94 11.32 4.84
N PHE A 27 -14.09 10.29 4.83
CA PHE A 27 -12.83 10.29 4.09
C PHE A 27 -13.07 10.39 2.57
N GLU A 28 -13.94 9.55 2.01
CA GLU A 28 -14.24 9.54 0.58
C GLU A 28 -14.82 10.87 0.11
N LYS A 29 -15.73 11.49 0.88
CA LYS A 29 -16.25 12.83 0.58
C LYS A 29 -15.16 13.89 0.59
N ALA A 30 -14.29 13.88 1.60
CA ALA A 30 -13.21 14.84 1.71
C ALA A 30 -12.21 14.73 0.55
N THR A 31 -11.88 13.51 0.09
CA THR A 31 -11.01 13.32 -1.07
C THR A 31 -11.72 13.74 -2.36
N GLN A 32 -13.00 13.40 -2.51
CA GLN A 32 -13.77 13.77 -3.70
C GLN A 32 -13.98 15.27 -3.84
N SER A 33 -14.18 16.00 -2.73
CA SER A 33 -14.36 17.46 -2.76
C SER A 33 -13.13 18.21 -3.25
N VAL A 34 -11.95 17.60 -3.18
CA VAL A 34 -10.70 18.14 -3.74
C VAL A 34 -10.30 17.47 -5.05
N GLY A 35 -11.21 16.72 -5.68
CA GLY A 35 -10.98 16.07 -6.97
C GLY A 35 -10.17 14.78 -6.92
N ILE A 36 -9.80 14.30 -5.73
CA ILE A 36 -9.08 13.03 -5.56
C ILE A 36 -10.09 11.87 -5.59
N LYS A 37 -10.07 11.13 -6.69
CA LYS A 37 -10.86 9.90 -6.90
C LYS A 37 -9.94 8.69 -6.94
N ASN A 38 -10.49 7.49 -6.75
CA ASN A 38 -9.73 6.23 -6.83
C ASN A 38 -8.50 6.21 -5.91
N VAL A 39 -8.66 6.64 -4.66
CA VAL A 39 -7.61 6.73 -3.62
C VAL A 39 -6.72 5.48 -3.52
N HIS A 40 -7.29 4.29 -3.70
CA HIS A 40 -6.52 3.04 -3.73
C HIS A 40 -5.55 2.95 -4.90
N GLY A 41 -5.88 3.53 -6.06
CA GLY A 41 -4.99 3.63 -7.22
C GLY A 41 -3.67 4.33 -6.90
N PHE A 42 -3.67 5.33 -6.01
CA PHE A 42 -2.43 5.97 -5.56
C PHE A 42 -1.55 5.03 -4.75
N ARG A 43 -2.14 4.13 -3.95
CA ARG A 43 -1.39 3.12 -3.20
C ARG A 43 -0.74 2.10 -4.13
N HIS A 44 -1.46 1.67 -5.18
CA HIS A 44 -0.86 0.86 -6.25
C HIS A 44 0.31 1.60 -6.92
N LYS A 45 0.08 2.83 -7.36
CA LYS A 45 1.10 3.61 -8.07
C LYS A 45 2.35 3.86 -7.22
N TYR A 46 2.16 4.16 -5.93
CA TYR A 46 3.26 4.28 -4.97
C TYR A 46 4.08 3.00 -4.91
N ALA A 47 3.44 1.85 -4.67
CA ALA A 47 4.13 0.57 -4.57
C ALA A 47 4.92 0.25 -5.84
N GLN A 48 4.31 0.47 -7.02
CA GLN A 48 4.96 0.21 -8.31
C GLN A 48 6.18 1.12 -8.53
N ASN A 49 6.04 2.43 -8.30
CA ASN A 49 7.14 3.38 -8.41
C ASN A 49 8.27 3.06 -7.41
N ARG A 50 7.90 2.67 -6.18
CA ARG A 50 8.86 2.31 -5.13
C ARG A 50 9.62 1.05 -5.48
N TYR A 51 8.93 0.04 -6.01
CA TYR A 51 9.55 -1.19 -6.51
C TYR A 51 10.55 -0.89 -7.63
N GLN A 52 10.16 -0.06 -8.61
CA GLN A 52 11.05 0.33 -9.68
C GLN A 52 12.29 1.08 -9.15
N GLY A 53 12.13 1.98 -8.17
CA GLY A 53 13.26 2.66 -7.54
C GLY A 53 14.23 1.71 -6.83
N LEU A 54 13.71 0.71 -6.12
CA LEU A 54 14.52 -0.26 -5.36
C LEU A 54 15.22 -1.30 -6.24
N THR A 55 14.54 -1.76 -7.30
CA THR A 55 15.00 -2.89 -8.11
C THR A 55 15.56 -2.49 -9.47
N GLN A 56 15.25 -1.29 -9.95
CA GLN A 56 15.43 -0.85 -11.34
C GLN A 56 14.64 -1.70 -12.36
N MET A 57 13.67 -2.48 -11.90
CA MET A 57 12.81 -3.33 -12.73
C MET A 57 11.36 -2.84 -12.67
N GLN A 58 10.61 -3.06 -13.75
CA GLN A 58 9.16 -2.95 -13.68
C GLN A 58 8.59 -4.17 -12.96
N CYS A 59 7.57 -3.97 -12.13
CA CYS A 59 6.83 -5.07 -11.52
C CYS A 59 5.82 -5.69 -12.52
N PRO A 60 5.33 -6.92 -12.30
CA PRO A 60 4.36 -7.58 -13.18
C PRO A 60 3.13 -6.74 -13.53
N LYS A 61 2.53 -6.03 -12.57
CA LYS A 61 1.36 -5.16 -12.81
C LYS A 61 1.66 -3.91 -13.65
N ALA A 62 2.95 -3.61 -13.87
CA ALA A 62 3.42 -2.56 -14.76
C ALA A 62 4.03 -3.14 -16.06
N GLY A 63 3.76 -4.41 -16.38
CA GLY A 63 4.27 -5.08 -17.58
C GLY A 63 5.69 -5.65 -17.43
N GLY A 64 6.21 -5.73 -16.20
CA GLY A 64 7.48 -6.36 -15.92
C GLY A 64 7.44 -7.88 -15.89
N LYS A 65 8.60 -8.49 -15.67
CA LYS A 65 8.77 -9.95 -15.56
C LYS A 65 7.98 -10.51 -14.38
N THR A 66 7.33 -11.65 -14.59
CA THR A 66 6.74 -12.45 -13.52
C THR A 66 7.82 -13.18 -12.72
N SER A 67 7.48 -13.64 -11.52
CA SER A 67 8.36 -14.37 -10.60
C SER A 67 9.00 -15.61 -11.25
N ARG A 68 8.36 -16.19 -12.27
CA ARG A 68 8.88 -17.35 -13.01
C ARG A 68 9.98 -16.98 -14.00
N GLU A 69 9.98 -15.75 -14.49
CA GLU A 69 10.92 -15.23 -15.50
C GLU A 69 12.13 -14.53 -14.86
N LEU A 70 12.11 -14.34 -13.54
CA LEU A 70 13.22 -13.77 -12.78
C LEU A 70 14.35 -14.79 -12.59
N THR A 71 15.58 -14.32 -12.78
CA THR A 71 16.80 -15.02 -12.36
C THR A 71 16.86 -15.15 -10.83
N PRO A 72 17.67 -16.08 -10.27
CA PRO A 72 17.84 -16.20 -8.82
C PRO A 72 18.23 -14.87 -8.13
N GLU A 73 19.12 -14.08 -8.73
CA GLU A 73 19.58 -12.80 -8.21
C GLU A 73 18.45 -11.75 -8.25
N GLN A 74 17.64 -11.76 -9.31
CA GLN A 74 16.48 -10.89 -9.42
C GLN A 74 15.39 -11.29 -8.44
N LYS A 75 15.20 -12.57 -8.14
CA LYS A 75 14.25 -13.05 -7.13
C LYS A 75 14.60 -12.54 -5.74
N GLN A 76 15.89 -12.53 -5.40
CA GLN A 76 16.35 -11.99 -4.12
C GLN A 76 16.04 -10.48 -4.02
N LYS A 77 16.38 -9.70 -5.05
CA LYS A 77 16.06 -8.26 -5.11
C LYS A 77 14.55 -7.99 -5.09
N ASP A 78 13.77 -8.81 -5.79
CA ASP A 78 12.30 -8.73 -5.81
C ASP A 78 11.73 -8.95 -4.40
N TYR A 79 12.18 -9.99 -3.70
CA TYR A 79 11.77 -10.29 -2.33
C TYR A 79 12.10 -9.17 -1.35
N GLU A 80 13.34 -8.67 -1.37
CA GLU A 80 13.78 -7.57 -0.50
C GLU A 80 12.95 -6.30 -0.74
N ALA A 81 12.74 -5.93 -2.01
CA ALA A 81 11.92 -4.78 -2.35
C ALA A 81 10.47 -4.94 -1.89
N ARG A 82 9.89 -6.14 -2.04
CA ARG A 82 8.54 -6.44 -1.57
C ARG A 82 8.43 -6.34 -0.05
N MET A 83 9.42 -6.82 0.69
CA MET A 83 9.40 -6.71 2.15
C MET A 83 9.48 -5.27 2.63
N ILE A 84 10.34 -4.45 2.01
CA ILE A 84 10.43 -3.00 2.31
C ILE A 84 9.08 -2.32 2.02
N ILE A 85 8.52 -2.53 0.83
CA ILE A 85 7.24 -1.92 0.43
C ILE A 85 6.10 -2.38 1.34
N SER A 86 6.11 -3.66 1.75
CA SER A 86 5.11 -4.20 2.68
C SER A 86 5.14 -3.43 4.01
N GLN A 87 6.34 -3.25 4.59
CA GLN A 87 6.53 -2.48 5.82
C GLN A 87 6.11 -1.01 5.68
N GLU A 88 6.52 -0.34 4.59
CA GLU A 88 6.16 1.06 4.32
C GLU A 88 4.64 1.25 4.18
N LEU A 89 3.95 0.25 3.64
CA LEU A 89 2.49 0.23 3.55
C LEU A 89 1.81 -0.13 4.88
N GLY A 90 2.55 -0.40 5.95
CA GLY A 90 2.00 -0.82 7.25
C GLY A 90 1.55 -2.28 7.27
N HIS A 91 2.07 -3.09 6.35
CA HIS A 91 1.96 -4.54 6.36
C HIS A 91 3.27 -5.16 6.90
N GLY A 92 3.31 -6.48 7.06
CA GLY A 92 4.50 -7.19 7.55
C GLY A 92 4.81 -8.47 6.78
N ARG A 93 4.20 -8.64 5.61
CA ARG A 93 4.26 -9.88 4.82
C ARG A 93 4.34 -9.60 3.32
N GLU A 94 5.18 -10.36 2.62
CA GLU A 94 5.42 -10.22 1.19
C GLU A 94 4.14 -10.42 0.37
N GLU A 95 3.30 -11.38 0.78
CA GLU A 95 2.09 -11.82 0.07
C GLU A 95 1.15 -10.68 -0.33
N ILE A 96 1.06 -9.67 0.54
CA ILE A 96 0.17 -8.51 0.35
C ILE A 96 0.64 -7.63 -0.80
N THR A 97 1.94 -7.66 -1.13
CA THR A 97 2.48 -6.90 -2.25
C THR A 97 1.99 -7.41 -3.60
N VAL A 98 1.53 -8.66 -3.71
CA VAL A 98 0.96 -9.21 -4.95
C VAL A 98 -0.23 -8.39 -5.43
N GLN A 99 -1.05 -7.84 -4.51
CA GLN A 99 -2.16 -6.98 -4.89
C GLN A 99 -1.67 -5.69 -5.57
N TYR A 100 -0.52 -5.17 -5.19
CA TYR A 100 0.02 -3.90 -5.70
C TYR A 100 0.95 -4.07 -6.91
N LEU A 101 1.80 -5.11 -6.88
CA LEU A 101 2.90 -5.34 -7.80
C LEU A 101 2.64 -6.49 -8.78
N GLY A 102 1.70 -7.38 -8.47
CA GLY A 102 1.51 -8.63 -9.21
C GLY A 102 2.55 -9.69 -8.83
N ARG A 103 2.47 -10.85 -9.50
CA ARG A 103 3.33 -11.99 -9.26
C ARG A 103 4.14 -12.34 -10.49
#